data_AF-A0A7C3H5R4-F1
#
_entry.id   AF-A0A7C3H5R4-F1
#
_cell.length_a   1.000
_cell.length_b   1.000
_cell.length_c   1.000
_cell.angle_alpha   90.00
_cell.angle_beta   90.00
_cell.angle_gamma   90.00
#
_symmetry.space_group_name_H-M   'P 1'
#
loop_
_entity.id
_entity.type
_entity.pdbx_description
1 polymer ?
#
loop_
_entity_poly.entity_id
_entity_poly.type
_entity_poly.pdbx_seq_one_letter_code
_entity_poly.pdbx_strand_id
1 'polypeptide(L)'
;MGAGRLYLLFVLLFGTLGLVSCAHQGGWPKQLHWEGLDLAGLPTQGDFPNASAVIVLDEAEMDVLSGSQLPLSIFERHRVIKILDCRGLRYANVVIPYDSKSRVEKIQARTISPDGRITELESKDIFDVSLYPQYIWYSDQRAKIFAFPNVEVGSILEYRYSMTIGNLTFWHSWVFQADDPVLLSRFKLVSPAEWDVDYKVYGMDVKPEVRKAPKGFRSTYVWTARNVSPLKPEFGMPPLRECTARLAIAPAGMKSWRDVGKWYGDLIQPQMKADQAISQLVERLTRGATTK
;
A
#
# COMPACT_ATOMS: atom_id res chain seq x y z
N MET A 1 28.38 58.56 -49.89
CA MET A 1 28.18 58.25 -48.46
C MET A 1 26.71 58.45 -48.14
N GLY A 2 25.94 57.37 -48.08
CA GLY A 2 24.51 57.39 -47.79
C GLY A 2 24.11 56.04 -47.24
N ALA A 3 23.96 55.95 -45.92
CA ALA A 3 23.63 54.74 -45.21
C ALA A 3 22.13 54.45 -45.33
N GLY A 4 21.77 53.39 -46.06
CA GLY A 4 20.41 52.84 -46.08
C GLY A 4 20.21 51.89 -44.90
N ARG A 5 19.37 52.30 -43.94
CA ARG A 5 19.00 51.52 -42.74
C ARG A 5 18.16 50.30 -43.13
N LEU A 6 18.62 49.12 -42.70
CA LEU A 6 17.93 47.84 -42.81
C LEU A 6 16.87 47.74 -41.70
N TYR A 7 15.60 47.61 -42.07
CA TYR A 7 14.50 47.34 -41.14
C TYR A 7 14.48 45.85 -40.79
N LEU A 8 14.76 45.50 -39.53
CA LEU A 8 14.48 44.16 -38.98
C LEU A 8 13.01 44.11 -38.51
N LEU A 9 12.20 43.30 -39.20
CA LEU A 9 10.87 42.89 -38.73
C LEU A 9 11.04 41.90 -37.56
N PHE A 10 10.58 42.28 -36.37
CA PHE A 10 10.34 41.38 -35.25
C PHE A 10 8.90 40.86 -35.36
N VAL A 11 8.73 39.60 -35.76
CA VAL A 11 7.42 38.93 -35.74
C VAL A 11 7.23 38.30 -34.36
N LEU A 12 6.35 38.90 -33.55
CA LEU A 12 5.84 38.32 -32.31
C LEU A 12 4.80 37.24 -32.64
N LEU A 13 5.20 35.98 -32.56
CA LEU A 13 4.31 34.82 -32.67
C LEU A 13 3.74 34.49 -31.28
N PHE A 14 2.62 35.12 -30.94
CA PHE A 14 1.72 34.68 -29.86
C PHE A 14 0.69 33.72 -30.45
N GLY A 15 0.51 32.54 -29.85
CA GLY A 15 -0.76 31.83 -30.00
C GLY A 15 -0.69 30.31 -29.87
N THR A 16 -1.33 29.83 -28.80
CA THR A 16 -1.81 28.46 -28.57
C THR A 16 -0.78 27.43 -28.09
N LEU A 17 -0.35 27.58 -26.83
CA LEU A 17 -0.09 26.41 -25.98
C LEU A 17 -1.41 25.64 -25.84
N GLY A 18 -1.59 24.60 -26.65
CA GLY A 18 -2.62 23.61 -26.42
C GLY A 18 -2.33 22.93 -25.09
N LEU A 19 -3.05 23.33 -24.04
CA LEU A 19 -3.17 22.52 -22.83
C LEU A 19 -3.89 21.24 -23.26
N VAL A 20 -3.10 20.23 -23.64
CA VAL A 20 -3.57 18.85 -23.66
C VAL A 20 -3.78 18.49 -22.20
N SER A 21 -4.97 18.82 -21.70
CA SER A 21 -5.52 18.24 -20.49
C SER A 21 -5.71 16.76 -20.79
N CYS A 22 -4.68 15.96 -20.53
CA CYS A 22 -4.82 14.51 -20.39
C CYS A 22 -5.56 14.23 -19.09
N ALA A 23 -6.83 14.63 -19.02
CA ALA A 23 -7.80 13.96 -18.17
C ALA A 23 -8.13 12.63 -18.84
N HIS A 24 -7.16 11.72 -18.87
CA HIS A 24 -7.41 10.34 -19.25
C HIS A 24 -8.23 9.74 -18.11
N GLN A 25 -9.56 9.70 -18.28
CA GLN A 25 -10.40 8.78 -17.55
C GLN A 25 -10.01 7.37 -17.99
N GLY A 26 -8.91 6.87 -17.43
CA GLY A 26 -8.31 5.59 -17.80
C GLY A 26 -9.20 4.44 -17.36
N GLY A 27 -10.13 4.05 -18.23
CA GLY A 27 -10.76 2.74 -18.17
C GLY A 27 -9.69 1.65 -18.15
N TRP A 28 -10.00 0.51 -17.53
CA TRP A 28 -9.10 -0.64 -17.48
C TRP A 28 -8.74 -1.06 -18.90
N PRO A 29 -7.45 -1.25 -19.25
CA PRO A 29 -7.11 -1.87 -20.52
C PRO A 29 -7.77 -3.26 -20.62
N LYS A 30 -8.62 -3.43 -21.64
CA LYS A 30 -9.29 -4.69 -21.97
C LYS A 30 -8.31 -5.80 -22.35
N GLN A 31 -7.09 -5.43 -22.73
CA GLN A 31 -5.99 -6.33 -23.04
C GLN A 31 -4.86 -6.13 -22.03
N LEU A 32 -4.30 -7.24 -21.58
CA LEU A 32 -3.23 -7.30 -20.62
C LEU A 32 -1.91 -6.90 -21.31
N HIS A 33 -1.49 -5.64 -21.17
CA HIS A 33 -0.13 -5.22 -21.53
C HIS A 33 0.60 -4.81 -20.25
N TRP A 34 1.42 -5.73 -19.76
CA TRP A 34 2.14 -5.58 -18.50
C TRP A 34 3.57 -5.31 -18.91
N GLU A 35 4.05 -4.10 -18.66
CA GLU A 35 5.46 -3.83 -18.91
C GLU A 35 6.32 -4.80 -18.09
N GLY A 36 6.91 -5.78 -18.77
CA GLY A 36 7.77 -6.79 -18.15
C GLY A 36 7.07 -8.05 -17.63
N LEU A 37 5.81 -8.33 -17.98
CA LEU A 37 5.18 -9.63 -17.70
C LEU A 37 4.57 -10.26 -18.95
N ASP A 38 5.13 -11.38 -19.37
CA ASP A 38 4.61 -12.21 -20.46
C ASP A 38 3.57 -13.20 -19.91
N LEU A 39 2.33 -13.09 -20.38
CA LEU A 39 1.25 -14.01 -20.00
C LEU A 39 1.40 -15.40 -20.63
N ALA A 40 2.17 -15.54 -21.71
CA ALA A 40 2.49 -16.83 -22.30
C ALA A 40 3.52 -17.62 -21.46
N GLY A 41 4.31 -16.94 -20.64
CA GLY A 41 5.33 -17.52 -19.76
C GLY A 41 4.90 -17.66 -18.30
N LEU A 42 3.60 -17.75 -18.02
CA LEU A 42 3.11 -17.86 -16.64
C LEU A 42 3.52 -19.19 -16.00
N PRO A 43 3.84 -19.18 -14.69
CA PRO A 43 4.26 -20.37 -13.98
C PRO A 43 3.15 -21.42 -13.95
N THR A 44 3.57 -22.67 -14.03
CA THR A 44 2.74 -23.86 -13.93
C THR A 44 3.00 -24.60 -12.61
N GLN A 45 2.18 -25.61 -12.32
CA GLN A 45 2.42 -26.49 -11.17
C GLN A 45 3.78 -27.19 -11.24
N GLY A 46 4.31 -27.46 -12.44
CA GLY A 46 5.60 -28.10 -12.63
C GLY A 46 6.79 -27.23 -12.17
N ASP A 47 6.67 -25.91 -12.37
CA ASP A 47 7.70 -24.94 -11.95
C ASP A 47 7.73 -24.78 -10.42
N PHE A 48 6.57 -24.93 -9.77
CA PHE A 48 6.42 -24.82 -8.32
C PHE A 48 5.59 -25.98 -7.74
N PRO A 49 6.15 -27.21 -7.62
CA PRO A 49 5.39 -28.40 -7.24
C PRO A 49 4.66 -28.33 -5.90
N ASN A 50 5.19 -27.54 -4.96
CA ASN A 50 4.61 -27.40 -3.62
C ASN A 50 3.74 -26.15 -3.45
N ALA A 51 3.76 -25.23 -4.42
CA ALA A 51 3.00 -23.99 -4.34
C ALA A 51 1.54 -24.24 -4.74
N SER A 52 0.66 -23.50 -4.08
CA SER A 52 -0.78 -23.50 -4.37
C SER A 52 -1.18 -22.39 -5.33
N ALA A 53 -0.39 -21.33 -5.35
CA ALA A 53 -0.48 -20.22 -6.27
C ALA A 53 0.93 -19.65 -6.51
N VAL A 54 1.05 -18.72 -7.45
CA VAL A 54 2.23 -17.87 -7.58
C VAL A 54 1.76 -16.43 -7.64
N ILE A 55 2.29 -15.60 -6.74
CA ILE A 55 2.08 -14.16 -6.82
C ILE A 55 3.02 -13.66 -7.91
N VAL A 56 2.45 -13.39 -9.08
CA VAL A 56 3.22 -13.02 -10.25
C VAL A 56 3.70 -11.57 -10.14
N LEU A 57 2.85 -10.71 -9.61
CA LEU A 57 3.14 -9.30 -9.34
C LEU A 57 2.47 -8.89 -8.04
N ASP A 58 3.20 -8.21 -7.16
CA ASP A 58 2.65 -7.44 -6.07
C ASP A 58 3.40 -6.12 -6.01
N GLU A 59 2.78 -5.07 -6.53
CA GLU A 59 3.38 -3.75 -6.54
C GLU A 59 2.50 -2.74 -5.83
N ALA A 60 3.14 -1.79 -5.16
CA ALA A 60 2.45 -0.65 -4.62
C ALA A 60 3.27 0.63 -4.71
N GLU A 61 2.54 1.74 -4.83
CA GLU A 61 3.05 3.09 -4.78
C GLU A 61 2.42 3.81 -3.59
N MET A 62 3.28 4.45 -2.79
CA MET A 62 2.89 5.38 -1.75
C MET A 62 3.31 6.78 -2.16
N ASP A 63 2.34 7.62 -2.49
CA ASP A 63 2.53 9.03 -2.73
C ASP A 63 2.20 9.81 -1.45
N VAL A 64 3.21 10.47 -0.87
CA VAL A 64 3.01 11.30 0.32
C VAL A 64 2.86 12.77 -0.03
N LEU A 65 1.66 13.32 0.08
CA LEU A 65 1.31 14.68 -0.29
C LEU A 65 1.57 15.65 0.88
N SER A 66 2.34 16.72 0.62
CA SER A 66 2.75 17.73 1.61
C SER A 66 2.01 19.08 1.48
N GLY A 67 0.97 19.16 0.65
CA GLY A 67 0.32 20.43 0.27
C GLY A 67 -0.85 20.91 1.15
N SER A 68 -1.40 20.08 2.03
CA SER A 68 -2.58 20.41 2.85
C SER A 68 -2.26 20.55 4.33
N GLN A 69 -3.10 21.28 5.08
CA GLN A 69 -3.00 21.42 6.55
C GLN A 69 -2.96 20.07 7.29
N LEU A 70 -3.49 19.02 6.67
CA LEU A 70 -3.31 17.63 7.09
C LEU A 70 -2.49 16.91 6.03
N PRO A 71 -1.40 16.25 6.41
CA PRO A 71 -0.65 15.49 5.44
C PRO A 71 -1.45 14.24 5.03
N LEU A 72 -1.48 14.00 3.72
CA LEU A 72 -2.30 12.99 3.06
C LEU A 72 -1.36 12.03 2.35
N SER A 73 -1.63 10.73 2.41
CA SER A 73 -0.92 9.76 1.58
C SER A 73 -1.90 9.02 0.68
N ILE A 74 -1.52 8.80 -0.58
CA ILE A 74 -2.26 7.97 -1.53
C ILE A 74 -1.46 6.68 -1.72
N PHE A 75 -2.08 5.57 -1.37
CA PHE A 75 -1.54 4.24 -1.57
C PHE A 75 -2.27 3.56 -2.73
N GLU A 76 -1.54 3.17 -3.76
CA GLU A 76 -2.07 2.40 -4.88
C GLU A 76 -1.41 1.05 -4.88
N ARG A 77 -2.19 -0.03 -4.97
CA ARG A 77 -1.67 -1.40 -5.05
C ARG A 77 -2.22 -2.10 -6.27
N HIS A 78 -1.39 -2.91 -6.91
CA HIS A 78 -1.72 -3.75 -8.03
C HIS A 78 -1.13 -5.15 -7.77
N ARG A 79 -1.98 -6.16 -7.77
CA ARG A 79 -1.58 -7.52 -7.40
C ARG A 79 -2.20 -8.56 -8.31
N VAL A 80 -1.37 -9.54 -8.64
CA VAL A 80 -1.66 -10.57 -9.64
C VAL A 80 -1.22 -11.91 -9.12
N ILE A 81 -2.11 -12.89 -9.23
CA ILE A 81 -1.94 -14.20 -8.65
C ILE A 81 -2.37 -15.26 -9.67
N LYS A 82 -1.48 -16.20 -9.99
CA LYS A 82 -1.80 -17.39 -10.76
C LYS A 82 -2.18 -18.51 -9.80
N ILE A 83 -3.38 -19.06 -9.93
CA ILE A 83 -3.83 -20.23 -9.16
C ILE A 83 -3.25 -21.49 -9.80
N LEU A 84 -2.55 -22.31 -9.01
CA LEU A 84 -1.95 -23.55 -9.49
C LEU A 84 -2.76 -24.79 -9.08
N ASP A 85 -3.37 -24.77 -7.89
CA ASP A 85 -4.24 -25.83 -7.41
C ASP A 85 -5.40 -25.31 -6.52
N CYS A 86 -6.19 -26.25 -5.98
CA CYS A 86 -7.36 -25.94 -5.16
C CYS A 86 -7.05 -25.20 -3.84
N ARG A 87 -5.85 -25.36 -3.28
CA ARG A 87 -5.42 -24.65 -2.06
C ARG A 87 -5.21 -23.15 -2.35
N GLY A 88 -4.92 -22.81 -3.60
CA GLY A 88 -4.76 -21.44 -4.09
C GLY A 88 -6.07 -20.66 -4.15
N LEU A 89 -7.23 -21.35 -4.16
CA LEU A 89 -8.55 -20.71 -4.21
C LEU A 89 -8.81 -19.78 -3.01
N ARG A 90 -8.04 -19.89 -1.92
CA ARG A 90 -8.09 -18.94 -0.81
C ARG A 90 -7.80 -17.49 -1.22
N TYR A 91 -7.00 -17.28 -2.28
CA TYR A 91 -6.71 -15.96 -2.83
C TYR A 91 -7.90 -15.32 -3.56
N ALA A 92 -8.97 -16.08 -3.84
CA ALA A 92 -10.19 -15.56 -4.44
C ALA A 92 -10.94 -14.59 -3.52
N ASN A 93 -10.70 -14.63 -2.20
CA ASN A 93 -11.33 -13.72 -1.26
C ASN A 93 -10.34 -12.64 -0.84
N VAL A 94 -10.69 -11.38 -1.07
CA VAL A 94 -9.84 -10.23 -0.75
C VAL A 94 -10.47 -9.41 0.36
N VAL A 95 -9.64 -9.02 1.32
CA VAL A 95 -9.99 -8.11 2.43
C VAL A 95 -9.05 -6.93 2.40
N ILE A 96 -9.61 -5.72 2.25
CA ILE A 96 -8.87 -4.45 2.26
C ILE A 96 -9.29 -3.69 3.52
N PRO A 97 -8.52 -3.80 4.63
CA PRO A 97 -8.84 -3.12 5.87
C PRO A 97 -8.58 -1.61 5.76
N TYR A 98 -9.41 -0.82 6.44
CA TYR A 98 -9.26 0.63 6.55
C TYR A 98 -9.96 1.15 7.82
N ASP A 99 -9.61 2.35 8.26
CA ASP A 99 -10.16 2.99 9.46
C ASP A 99 -10.86 4.33 9.13
N SER A 100 -11.32 5.05 10.17
CA SER A 100 -11.94 6.37 10.01
C SER A 100 -11.05 7.45 9.38
N LYS A 101 -9.74 7.23 9.30
CA LYS A 101 -8.77 8.14 8.69
C LYS A 101 -8.40 7.73 7.26
N SER A 102 -8.90 6.60 6.81
CA SER A 102 -8.55 6.01 5.53
C SER A 102 -9.80 5.86 4.65
N ARG A 103 -9.62 5.92 3.33
CA ARG A 103 -10.70 5.73 2.37
C ARG A 103 -10.20 4.87 1.22
N VAL A 104 -10.81 3.70 1.05
CA VAL A 104 -10.55 2.80 -0.07
C VAL A 104 -11.45 3.15 -1.25
N GLU A 105 -10.86 3.33 -2.42
CA GLU A 105 -11.53 3.72 -3.66
C GLU A 105 -10.93 2.97 -4.85
N LYS A 106 -11.58 3.12 -6.03
CA LYS A 106 -11.09 2.58 -7.31
C LYS A 106 -10.74 1.08 -7.25
N ILE A 107 -11.48 0.30 -6.46
CA ILE A 107 -11.32 -1.15 -6.43
C ILE A 107 -11.76 -1.69 -7.79
N GLN A 108 -10.86 -2.42 -8.42
CA GLN A 108 -11.06 -3.09 -9.69
C GLN A 108 -10.46 -4.48 -9.55
N ALA A 109 -11.24 -5.52 -9.84
CA ALA A 109 -10.78 -6.91 -9.79
C ALA A 109 -11.33 -7.69 -11.00
N ARG A 110 -10.56 -8.66 -11.50
CA ARG A 110 -10.98 -9.55 -12.59
C ARG A 110 -10.35 -10.92 -12.47
N THR A 111 -11.07 -11.92 -12.95
CA THR A 111 -10.60 -13.29 -13.12
C THR A 111 -10.38 -13.55 -14.60
N ILE A 112 -9.23 -14.12 -14.94
CA ILE A 112 -8.93 -14.63 -16.27
C ILE A 112 -8.89 -16.15 -16.13
N SER A 113 -9.83 -16.86 -16.76
CA SER A 113 -9.86 -18.32 -16.75
C SER A 113 -8.74 -18.92 -17.62
N PRO A 114 -8.42 -20.22 -17.46
CA PRO A 114 -7.38 -20.89 -18.25
C PRO A 114 -7.59 -20.82 -19.76
N ASP A 115 -8.85 -20.73 -20.20
CA ASP A 115 -9.24 -20.55 -21.61
C ASP A 115 -9.12 -19.10 -22.11
N GLY A 116 -8.72 -18.17 -21.25
CA GLY A 116 -8.53 -16.74 -21.57
C GLY A 116 -9.78 -15.87 -21.40
N ARG A 117 -10.93 -16.43 -20.98
CA ARG A 117 -12.13 -15.62 -20.72
C ARG A 117 -11.93 -14.72 -19.50
N ILE A 118 -12.29 -13.44 -19.65
CA ILE A 118 -12.17 -12.42 -18.60
C ILE A 118 -13.54 -12.21 -17.96
N THR A 119 -13.62 -12.33 -16.64
CA THR A 119 -14.79 -11.94 -15.84
C THR A 119 -14.39 -10.84 -14.87
N GLU A 120 -14.97 -9.66 -15.02
CA GLU A 120 -14.72 -8.52 -14.12
C GLU A 120 -15.62 -8.60 -12.88
N LEU A 121 -15.11 -8.13 -11.74
CA LEU A 121 -15.88 -7.93 -10.53
C LEU A 121 -16.82 -6.74 -10.70
N GLU A 122 -18.10 -6.92 -10.39
CA GLU A 122 -19.06 -5.83 -10.40
C GLU A 122 -18.99 -5.02 -9.10
N SER A 123 -19.21 -3.70 -9.18
CA SER A 123 -19.16 -2.84 -7.99
C SER A 123 -20.17 -3.20 -6.91
N LYS A 124 -21.29 -3.84 -7.28
CA LYS A 124 -22.31 -4.32 -6.33
C LYS A 124 -21.84 -5.49 -5.46
N ASP A 125 -20.81 -6.21 -5.92
CA ASP A 125 -20.24 -7.38 -5.25
C ASP A 125 -19.06 -7.01 -4.33
N ILE A 126 -18.84 -5.70 -4.12
CA ILE A 126 -17.90 -5.17 -3.14
C ILE A 126 -18.67 -4.77 -1.90
N PHE A 127 -18.46 -5.50 -0.81
CA PHE A 127 -19.13 -5.27 0.46
C PHE A 127 -18.26 -4.44 1.39
N ASP A 128 -18.91 -3.68 2.25
CA ASP A 128 -18.28 -2.86 3.28
C ASP A 128 -18.73 -3.34 4.66
N VAL A 129 -17.79 -3.92 5.40
CA VAL A 129 -18.07 -4.64 6.66
C VAL A 129 -17.27 -4.09 7.82
N SER A 130 -17.80 -4.22 9.04
CA SER A 130 -17.01 -4.00 10.26
C SER A 130 -16.16 -5.24 10.53
N LEU A 131 -14.88 -5.05 10.87
CA LEU A 131 -13.98 -6.13 11.26
C LEU A 131 -14.26 -6.65 12.68
N TYR A 132 -14.85 -5.81 13.52
CA TYR A 132 -15.11 -6.10 14.93
C TYR A 132 -16.55 -5.75 15.32
N PRO A 133 -17.56 -6.43 14.74
CA PRO A 133 -18.96 -6.08 14.94
C PRO A 133 -19.41 -6.18 16.40
N GLN A 134 -18.76 -7.03 17.20
CA GLN A 134 -19.04 -7.23 18.62
C GLN A 134 -18.34 -6.22 19.54
N TYR A 135 -17.50 -5.33 19.01
CA TYR A 135 -16.71 -4.40 19.81
C TYR A 135 -16.93 -2.96 19.35
N ILE A 136 -17.88 -2.28 19.99
CA ILE A 136 -18.31 -0.92 19.62
C ILE A 136 -17.16 0.09 19.56
N TRP A 137 -16.16 -0.05 20.41
CA TRP A 137 -14.98 0.82 20.45
C TRP A 137 -14.08 0.70 19.22
N TYR A 138 -14.24 -0.36 18.41
CA TYR A 138 -13.54 -0.60 17.16
C TYR A 138 -14.49 -0.51 15.95
N SER A 139 -15.64 0.16 16.08
CA SER A 139 -16.63 0.27 15.00
C SER A 139 -16.09 0.98 13.75
N ASP A 140 -15.02 1.78 13.92
CA ASP A 140 -14.35 2.48 12.84
C ASP A 140 -13.35 1.60 12.06
N GLN A 141 -13.01 0.43 12.59
CA GLN A 141 -12.21 -0.58 11.89
C GLN A 141 -13.10 -1.37 10.93
N ARG A 142 -12.93 -1.09 9.64
CA ARG A 142 -13.76 -1.63 8.57
C ARG A 142 -12.91 -2.30 7.50
N ALA A 143 -13.56 -2.99 6.58
CA ALA A 143 -12.91 -3.53 5.41
C ALA A 143 -13.83 -3.50 4.18
N LYS A 144 -13.23 -3.24 3.02
CA LYS A 144 -13.83 -3.60 1.74
C LYS A 144 -13.49 -5.06 1.46
N ILE A 145 -14.52 -5.88 1.23
CA ILE A 145 -14.35 -7.30 0.92
C ILE A 145 -15.00 -7.63 -0.42
N PHE A 146 -14.40 -8.54 -1.16
CA PHE A 146 -14.99 -9.10 -2.37
C PHE A 146 -14.43 -10.50 -2.64
N ALA A 147 -15.20 -11.28 -3.39
CA ALA A 147 -14.76 -12.55 -3.95
C ALA A 147 -14.60 -12.38 -5.47
N PHE A 148 -13.51 -12.90 -6.01
CA PHE A 148 -13.33 -12.95 -7.45
C PHE A 148 -14.42 -13.86 -8.09
N PRO A 149 -15.05 -13.44 -9.19
CA PRO A 149 -16.04 -14.26 -9.88
C PRO A 149 -15.37 -15.37 -10.69
N ASN A 150 -16.03 -16.52 -10.87
CA ASN A 150 -15.60 -17.61 -11.77
C ASN A 150 -14.15 -18.11 -11.57
N VAL A 151 -13.66 -18.17 -10.32
CA VAL A 151 -12.31 -18.67 -10.04
C VAL A 151 -12.27 -20.18 -10.13
N GLU A 152 -11.28 -20.69 -10.87
CA GLU A 152 -10.97 -22.10 -10.98
C GLU A 152 -9.45 -22.34 -10.94
N VAL A 153 -9.05 -23.61 -10.89
CA VAL A 153 -7.63 -23.97 -10.96
C VAL A 153 -7.07 -23.52 -12.31
N GLY A 154 -5.93 -22.84 -12.28
CA GLY A 154 -5.34 -22.23 -13.46
C GLY A 154 -5.82 -20.80 -13.74
N SER A 155 -6.80 -20.26 -13.01
CA SER A 155 -7.19 -18.85 -13.16
C SER A 155 -6.05 -17.90 -12.78
N ILE A 156 -6.08 -16.70 -13.37
CA ILE A 156 -5.29 -15.55 -12.95
C ILE A 156 -6.23 -14.55 -12.30
N LEU A 157 -5.90 -14.14 -11.08
CA LEU A 157 -6.61 -13.12 -10.32
C LEU A 157 -5.81 -11.83 -10.40
N GLU A 158 -6.43 -10.75 -10.84
CA GLU A 158 -5.82 -9.42 -10.88
C GLU A 158 -6.72 -8.44 -10.15
N TYR A 159 -6.16 -7.69 -9.21
CA TYR A 159 -6.88 -6.57 -8.62
C TYR A 159 -5.97 -5.38 -8.38
N ARG A 160 -6.60 -4.21 -8.36
CA ARG A 160 -5.99 -2.95 -7.98
C ARG A 160 -6.96 -2.12 -7.15
N TYR A 161 -6.42 -1.29 -6.28
CA TYR A 161 -7.19 -0.34 -5.50
C TYR A 161 -6.33 0.86 -5.13
N SER A 162 -7.01 1.96 -4.80
CA SER A 162 -6.40 3.15 -4.23
C SER A 162 -6.91 3.34 -2.80
N MET A 163 -6.06 3.84 -1.92
CA MET A 163 -6.40 4.14 -0.54
C MET A 163 -5.83 5.50 -0.18
N THR A 164 -6.71 6.44 0.09
CA THR A 164 -6.35 7.77 0.60
C THR A 164 -6.28 7.69 2.12
N ILE A 165 -5.24 8.24 2.73
CA ILE A 165 -5.04 8.12 4.17
C ILE A 165 -4.63 9.44 4.81
N GLY A 166 -5.40 9.84 5.83
CA GLY A 166 -5.40 11.16 6.44
C GLY A 166 -4.67 11.25 7.78
N ASN A 167 -3.40 10.84 7.83
CA ASN A 167 -2.43 11.15 8.88
C ASN A 167 -1.00 10.84 8.40
N LEU A 168 0.04 11.32 9.10
CA LEU A 168 1.45 10.94 8.86
C LEU A 168 2.09 10.13 9.98
N THR A 169 1.30 9.76 11.00
CA THR A 169 1.76 8.90 12.11
C THR A 169 1.99 7.45 11.68
N PHE A 170 2.41 7.28 10.44
CA PHE A 170 2.46 6.03 9.75
C PHE A 170 3.70 5.25 10.07
N TRP A 171 3.44 4.08 10.62
CA TRP A 171 4.30 2.93 10.56
C TRP A 171 3.99 2.18 9.27
N HIS A 172 4.33 2.75 8.12
CA HIS A 172 4.14 2.04 6.86
C HIS A 172 5.15 0.91 6.75
N SER A 173 4.65 -0.24 6.32
CA SER A 173 5.46 -1.38 5.99
C SER A 173 4.99 -1.99 4.69
N TRP A 174 5.92 -2.64 4.00
CA TRP A 174 5.64 -3.41 2.81
C TRP A 174 6.21 -4.81 3.00
N VAL A 175 5.42 -5.83 2.72
CA VAL A 175 5.86 -7.23 2.87
C VAL A 175 6.15 -7.78 1.49
N PHE A 176 7.39 -8.20 1.24
CA PHE A 176 7.82 -8.74 -0.06
C PHE A 176 7.50 -10.24 -0.20
N GLN A 177 7.27 -10.92 0.93
CA GLN A 177 7.09 -12.37 1.02
C GLN A 177 5.65 -12.75 1.36
N ALA A 178 5.17 -13.85 0.79
CA ALA A 178 3.86 -14.42 1.05
C ALA A 178 3.97 -15.93 1.33
N ASP A 179 2.86 -16.58 1.67
CA ASP A 179 2.78 -18.04 1.87
C ASP A 179 3.12 -18.84 0.61
N ASP A 180 2.96 -18.22 -0.56
CA ASP A 180 3.28 -18.75 -1.87
C ASP A 180 4.38 -17.91 -2.53
N PRO A 181 5.13 -18.46 -3.51
CA PRO A 181 6.22 -17.75 -4.18
C PRO A 181 5.78 -16.42 -4.79
N VAL A 182 6.65 -15.40 -4.71
CA VAL A 182 6.41 -14.08 -5.31
C VAL A 182 7.47 -13.81 -6.39
N LEU A 183 7.07 -13.71 -7.66
CA LEU A 183 8.01 -13.48 -8.76
C LEU A 183 8.54 -12.06 -8.80
N LEU A 184 7.66 -11.07 -8.60
CA LEU A 184 8.01 -9.66 -8.54
C LEU A 184 7.22 -8.98 -7.42
N SER A 185 7.93 -8.45 -6.43
CA SER A 185 7.37 -7.54 -5.45
C SER A 185 8.06 -6.18 -5.54
N ARG A 186 7.29 -5.11 -5.64
CA ARG A 186 7.83 -3.75 -5.80
C ARG A 186 7.11 -2.76 -4.91
N PHE A 187 7.88 -1.97 -4.18
CA PHE A 187 7.33 -0.85 -3.42
C PHE A 187 7.99 0.44 -3.86
N LYS A 188 7.18 1.42 -4.24
CA LYS A 188 7.61 2.77 -4.60
C LYS A 188 7.12 3.76 -3.55
N LEU A 189 8.03 4.57 -3.02
CA LEU A 189 7.71 5.71 -2.19
C LEU A 189 8.01 6.99 -2.98
N VAL A 190 7.03 7.89 -3.05
CA VAL A 190 7.20 9.25 -3.54
C VAL A 190 7.00 10.20 -2.37
N SER A 191 8.05 10.93 -2.01
CA SER A 191 8.05 11.84 -0.86
C SER A 191 8.49 13.24 -1.27
N PRO A 192 8.16 14.28 -0.48
CA PRO A 192 8.85 15.56 -0.58
C PRO A 192 10.37 15.36 -0.46
N ALA A 193 11.14 16.11 -1.25
CA ALA A 193 12.60 15.99 -1.28
C ALA A 193 13.29 16.37 0.05
N GLU A 194 12.64 17.18 0.86
CA GLU A 194 13.11 17.65 2.17
C GLU A 194 12.99 16.59 3.25
N TRP A 195 12.25 15.51 2.97
CA TRP A 195 12.05 14.45 3.95
C TRP A 195 13.21 13.48 3.93
N ASP A 196 13.75 13.26 5.12
CA ASP A 196 14.72 12.21 5.36
C ASP A 196 13.96 10.89 5.56
N VAL A 197 14.08 9.98 4.60
CA VAL A 197 13.39 8.69 4.62
C VAL A 197 14.29 7.69 5.31
N ASP A 198 14.01 7.43 6.58
CA ASP A 198 14.64 6.34 7.33
C ASP A 198 13.82 5.05 7.16
N TYR A 199 14.52 3.96 6.87
CA TYR A 199 13.91 2.67 6.59
C TYR A 199 14.79 1.52 7.01
N LYS A 200 14.17 0.37 7.23
CA LYS A 200 14.86 -0.89 7.46
C LYS A 200 14.18 -2.03 6.73
N VAL A 201 14.97 -2.82 6.02
CA VAL A 201 14.52 -4.08 5.42
C VAL A 201 14.91 -5.23 6.36
N TYR A 202 13.98 -6.14 6.59
CA TYR A 202 14.12 -7.34 7.40
C TYR A 202 13.99 -8.57 6.49
N GLY A 203 14.69 -9.65 6.83
CA GLY A 203 14.56 -10.95 6.15
C GLY A 203 15.14 -11.02 4.73
N MET A 204 15.69 -9.93 4.20
CA MET A 204 16.36 -9.89 2.88
C MET A 204 17.27 -8.67 2.74
N ASP A 205 18.20 -8.71 1.79
CA ASP A 205 19.03 -7.57 1.39
C ASP A 205 18.48 -6.93 0.11
N VAL A 206 17.54 -5.99 0.29
CA VAL A 206 16.97 -5.19 -0.80
C VAL A 206 17.24 -3.73 -0.52
N LYS A 207 17.89 -3.05 -1.47
CA LYS A 207 18.17 -1.61 -1.42
C LYS A 207 17.29 -0.87 -2.44
N PRO A 208 16.88 0.36 -2.14
CA PRO A 208 16.08 1.14 -3.08
C PRO A 208 16.93 1.71 -4.21
N GLU A 209 16.36 1.76 -5.40
CA GLU A 209 16.77 2.71 -6.42
C GLU A 209 16.25 4.10 -6.04
N VAL A 210 17.16 5.06 -5.82
CA VAL A 210 16.81 6.39 -5.32
C VAL A 210 16.99 7.45 -6.40
N ARG A 211 15.93 8.23 -6.62
CA ARG A 211 15.97 9.45 -7.44
C ARG A 211 15.66 10.64 -6.55
N LYS A 212 16.70 11.29 -6.04
CA LYS A 212 16.58 12.52 -5.25
C LYS A 212 16.25 13.69 -6.17
N ALA A 213 15.42 14.61 -5.68
CA ALA A 213 15.12 15.87 -6.35
C ALA A 213 15.52 17.07 -5.47
N PRO A 214 15.64 18.28 -6.02
CA PRO A 214 15.86 19.49 -5.23
C PRO A 214 14.68 19.82 -4.31
N LYS A 215 14.92 20.70 -3.33
CA LYS A 215 13.88 21.28 -2.46
C LYS A 215 12.74 21.87 -3.31
N GLY A 216 11.49 21.60 -2.92
CA GLY A 216 10.28 21.97 -3.65
C GLY A 216 9.80 20.90 -4.65
N PHE A 217 10.57 19.83 -4.87
CA PHE A 217 10.23 18.73 -5.76
C PHE A 217 10.04 17.40 -5.01
N ARG A 218 9.79 16.33 -5.77
CA ARG A 218 9.44 15.00 -5.30
C ARG A 218 10.63 14.05 -5.47
N SER A 219 11.05 13.38 -4.40
CA SER A 219 12.03 12.28 -4.48
C SER A 219 11.32 10.93 -4.57
N THR A 220 11.95 9.96 -5.24
CA THR A 220 11.41 8.60 -5.40
C THR A 220 12.39 7.56 -4.86
N TYR A 221 11.86 6.53 -4.21
CA TYR A 221 12.59 5.36 -3.72
C TYR A 221 11.85 4.11 -4.19
N VAL A 222 12.53 3.18 -4.86
CA VAL A 222 11.92 1.95 -5.38
C VAL A 222 12.67 0.73 -4.87
N TRP A 223 12.03 -0.06 -4.01
CA TRP A 223 12.53 -1.36 -3.58
C TRP A 223 11.92 -2.44 -4.47
N THR A 224 12.76 -3.29 -5.05
CA THR A 224 12.34 -4.40 -5.91
C THR A 224 12.92 -5.71 -5.40
N ALA A 225 12.05 -6.67 -5.12
CA ALA A 225 12.41 -8.04 -4.83
C ALA A 225 11.92 -8.96 -5.95
N ARG A 226 12.73 -9.94 -6.35
CA ARG A 226 12.39 -10.90 -7.41
C ARG A 226 12.58 -12.32 -6.90
N ASN A 227 11.75 -13.24 -7.39
CA ASN A 227 11.81 -14.68 -7.07
C ASN A 227 11.88 -14.94 -5.56
N VAL A 228 11.03 -14.25 -4.80
CA VAL A 228 10.96 -14.38 -3.34
C VAL A 228 10.36 -15.73 -3.00
N SER A 229 11.09 -16.51 -2.20
CA SER A 229 10.65 -17.83 -1.74
C SER A 229 9.45 -17.73 -0.81
N PRO A 230 8.52 -18.70 -0.84
CA PRO A 230 7.37 -18.71 0.05
C PRO A 230 7.79 -18.78 1.52
N LEU A 231 7.06 -18.09 2.39
CA LEU A 231 7.12 -18.32 3.83
C LEU A 231 6.33 -19.60 4.13
N LYS A 232 6.99 -20.61 4.68
CA LYS A 232 6.31 -21.84 5.13
C LYS A 232 5.80 -21.63 6.55
N PRO A 233 4.48 -21.67 6.80
CA PRO A 233 3.97 -21.58 8.15
C PRO A 233 4.36 -22.83 8.95
N GLU A 234 4.85 -22.64 10.17
CA GLU A 234 5.22 -23.74 11.07
C GLU A 234 4.41 -23.65 12.37
N PHE A 235 4.09 -24.81 12.95
CA PHE A 235 3.39 -24.85 14.23
C PHE A 235 4.23 -24.17 15.30
N GLY A 236 3.66 -23.16 15.97
CA GLY A 236 4.34 -22.41 17.02
C GLY A 236 5.37 -21.40 16.53
N MET A 237 5.42 -21.08 15.22
CA MET A 237 6.29 -20.01 14.73
C MET A 237 5.94 -18.64 15.36
N PRO A 238 6.90 -17.71 15.46
CA PRO A 238 6.62 -16.34 15.87
C PRO A 238 5.59 -15.64 14.96
N PRO A 239 5.03 -14.50 15.39
CA PRO A 239 4.12 -13.72 14.55
C PRO A 239 4.72 -13.42 13.17
N LEU A 240 3.90 -13.51 12.11
CA LEU A 240 4.36 -13.37 10.71
C LEU A 240 5.25 -12.14 10.46
N ARG A 241 4.98 -11.01 11.12
CA ARG A 241 5.79 -9.78 11.00
C ARG A 241 7.27 -9.94 11.40
N GLU A 242 7.61 -10.97 12.16
CA GLU A 242 8.98 -11.27 12.62
C GLU A 242 9.66 -12.30 11.72
N CYS A 243 8.89 -13.06 10.95
CA CYS A 243 9.39 -14.11 10.06
C CYS A 243 9.38 -13.70 8.59
N THR A 244 8.68 -12.63 8.21
CA THR A 244 8.52 -12.20 6.82
C THR A 244 9.63 -11.24 6.37
N ALA A 245 10.04 -11.38 5.11
CA ALA A 245 10.83 -10.35 4.44
C ALA A 245 9.99 -9.09 4.20
N ARG A 246 10.36 -7.98 4.84
CA ARG A 246 9.56 -6.74 4.83
C ARG A 246 10.41 -5.47 4.93
N LEU A 247 9.90 -4.39 4.34
CA LEU A 247 10.35 -3.02 4.53
C LEU A 247 9.54 -2.37 5.66
N ALA A 248 10.20 -1.67 6.56
CA ALA A 248 9.60 -0.74 7.52
C ALA A 248 10.14 0.66 7.26
N ILE A 249 9.25 1.65 7.26
CA ILE A 249 9.61 3.06 7.08
C ILE A 249 9.30 3.79 8.37
N ALA A 250 10.24 4.61 8.83
CA ALA A 250 10.04 5.44 10.01
C ALA A 250 9.03 6.56 9.70
N PRO A 251 8.20 6.98 10.68
CA PRO A 251 7.34 8.14 10.50
C PRO A 251 8.17 9.39 10.21
N ALA A 252 7.68 10.24 9.31
CA ALA A 252 8.37 11.47 8.96
C ALA A 252 8.57 12.36 10.20
N GLY A 253 9.79 12.87 10.38
CA GLY A 253 10.16 13.72 11.53
C GLY A 253 10.53 12.98 12.80
N MET A 254 10.38 11.65 12.87
CA MET A 254 10.84 10.83 14.00
C MET A 254 12.26 10.34 13.73
N LYS A 255 13.21 10.65 14.62
CA LYS A 255 14.62 10.23 14.47
C LYS A 255 15.07 9.22 15.52
N SER A 256 14.33 9.12 16.62
CA SER A 256 14.69 8.29 17.77
C SER A 256 13.45 7.76 18.49
N TRP A 257 13.65 6.71 19.29
CA TRP A 257 12.63 6.20 20.21
C TRP A 257 12.17 7.25 21.24
N ARG A 258 13.02 8.23 21.56
CA ARG A 258 12.64 9.35 22.43
C ARG A 258 11.60 10.24 21.76
N ASP A 259 11.73 10.51 20.46
CA ASP A 259 10.76 11.31 19.70
C ASP A 259 9.40 10.62 19.66
N VAL A 260 9.41 9.30 19.42
CA VAL A 260 8.20 8.46 19.45
C VAL A 260 7.56 8.47 20.84
N GLY A 261 8.35 8.29 21.89
CA GLY A 261 7.87 8.30 23.27
C GLY A 261 7.28 9.66 23.66
N LYS A 262 7.90 10.77 23.25
CA LYS A 262 7.38 12.12 23.47
C LYS A 262 6.05 12.31 22.74
N TRP A 263 6.00 12.00 21.45
CA TRP A 263 4.79 12.10 20.64
C TRP A 263 3.62 11.29 21.24
N TYR A 264 3.89 10.03 21.62
CA TYR A 264 2.87 9.19 22.22
C TYR A 264 2.43 9.70 23.60
N GLY A 265 3.37 10.17 24.42
CA GLY A 265 3.08 10.81 25.70
C GLY A 265 2.17 12.03 25.55
N ASP A 266 2.49 12.94 24.63
CA ASP A 266 1.68 14.12 24.34
C ASP A 266 0.26 13.74 23.88
N LEU A 267 0.13 12.62 23.15
CA LEU A 267 -1.15 12.10 22.65
C LEU A 267 -2.05 11.56 23.78
N ILE A 268 -1.48 10.88 24.79
CA ILE A 268 -2.25 10.16 25.83
C ILE A 268 -2.40 10.91 27.16
N GLN A 269 -1.47 11.82 27.47
CA GLN A 269 -1.46 12.51 28.78
C GLN A 269 -2.78 13.22 29.11
N PRO A 270 -3.46 13.92 28.18
CA PRO A 270 -4.74 14.55 28.47
C PRO A 270 -5.83 13.56 28.91
N GLN A 271 -5.82 12.34 28.33
CA GLN A 271 -6.80 11.28 28.59
C GLN A 271 -6.46 10.49 29.85
N MET A 272 -5.23 10.57 30.36
CA MET A 272 -4.80 9.92 31.60
C MET A 272 -5.21 10.67 32.87
N LYS A 273 -5.81 11.87 32.76
CA LYS A 273 -6.30 12.60 33.92
C LYS A 273 -7.52 11.88 34.51
N ALA A 274 -7.33 11.27 35.68
CA ALA A 274 -8.41 10.61 36.39
C ALA A 274 -9.52 11.60 36.71
N ASP A 275 -10.77 11.22 36.45
CA ASP A 275 -11.91 11.97 36.91
C ASP A 275 -12.14 11.76 38.42
N GLN A 276 -13.14 12.46 38.97
CA GLN A 276 -13.48 12.36 40.38
C GLN A 276 -13.92 10.94 40.76
N ALA A 277 -14.64 10.23 39.89
CA ALA A 277 -15.15 8.90 40.17
C ALA A 277 -14.01 7.87 40.25
N ILE A 278 -13.08 7.91 39.30
CA ILE A 278 -11.87 7.08 39.30
C ILE A 278 -11.03 7.40 40.54
N SER A 279 -10.82 8.68 40.85
CA SER A 279 -10.01 9.09 42.01
C SER A 279 -10.59 8.57 43.33
N GLN A 280 -11.89 8.76 43.55
CA GLN A 280 -12.59 8.26 44.74
C GLN A 280 -12.57 6.72 44.82
N LEU A 281 -12.72 6.04 43.69
CA LEU A 281 -12.66 4.58 43.63
C LEU A 281 -11.27 4.08 44.04
N VAL A 282 -10.21 4.69 43.53
CA VAL A 282 -8.82 4.33 43.87
C VAL A 282 -8.56 4.56 45.36
N GLU A 283 -8.95 5.71 45.92
CA GLU A 283 -8.82 5.98 47.36
C GLU A 283 -9.56 4.96 48.22
N ARG A 284 -10.76 4.56 47.81
CA ARG A 284 -11.55 3.54 48.52
C ARG A 284 -10.87 2.18 48.49
N LEU A 285 -10.36 1.77 47.33
CA LEU A 285 -9.77 0.44 47.13
C LEU A 285 -8.37 0.32 47.77
N THR A 286 -7.62 1.42 47.84
CA THR A 286 -6.26 1.43 48.41
C THR A 286 -6.22 1.77 49.90
N ARG A 287 -7.36 2.06 50.52
CA ARG A 287 -7.44 2.41 51.94
C ARG A 287 -6.93 1.27 52.83
N GLY A 288 -5.86 1.52 53.57
CA GLY A 288 -5.24 0.54 54.47
C GLY A 288 -4.24 -0.40 53.80
N ALA A 289 -3.98 -0.22 52.50
CA ALA A 289 -2.86 -0.89 51.85
C ALA A 289 -1.54 -0.36 52.43
N THR A 290 -0.65 -1.26 52.85
CA THR A 290 0.72 -0.93 53.26
C THR A 290 1.66 -1.21 52.08
N THR A 291 2.52 -0.25 51.76
CA THR A 291 3.63 -0.46 50.82
C THR A 291 4.58 -1.49 51.41
N LYS A 292 4.92 -2.52 50.63
CA LYS A 292 6.00 -3.46 50.97
C LYS A 292 7.37 -2.82 50.81
#